data_AF-R9JGT6-F1
#
_entry.id   AF-R9JGT6-F1
#
_cell.length_a   1.000
_cell.length_b   1.000
_cell.length_c   1.000
_cell.angle_alpha   90.00
_cell.angle_beta   90.00
_cell.angle_gamma   90.00
#
_symmetry.space_group_name_H-M   'P 1'
#
loop_
_entity.id
_entity.type
_entity.pdbx_description
1 polymer ?
#
loop_
_entity_poly.entity_id
_entity_poly.type
_entity_poly.pdbx_seq_one_letter_code
_entity_poly.pdbx_strand_id
1 'polypeptide(L)'
;MTAAEKRYPDWVQEQRTRGTTVKKKGDTYYLYKRTSRRVPGKKYPQPVDTYIGIITPEGVIKSGKKKISLSRRMYKEHGVGLQELQVLKSIYLLYIGKERAVSKISPEQEQLLGKTGVDLSMC
;
A
#
# COMPACT_ATOMS: atom_id res chain seq x y z
N MET A 1 -39.85 17.85 -22.58
CA MET A 1 -38.74 18.46 -21.81
C MET A 1 -37.63 17.43 -21.75
N THR A 2 -36.54 17.65 -22.48
CA THR A 2 -35.44 16.71 -22.65
C THR A 2 -34.64 16.59 -21.35
N ALA A 3 -34.33 15.36 -20.94
CA ALA A 3 -33.51 15.10 -19.76
C ALA A 3 -32.18 15.84 -19.91
N ALA A 4 -31.90 16.79 -19.02
CA ALA A 4 -30.63 17.51 -19.00
C ALA A 4 -29.49 16.48 -19.00
N GLU A 5 -28.78 16.37 -20.13
CA GLU A 5 -27.62 15.51 -20.22
C GLU A 5 -26.65 15.97 -19.14
N LYS A 6 -26.43 15.13 -18.13
CA LYS A 6 -25.35 15.28 -17.16
C LYS A 6 -24.02 15.03 -17.88
N ARG A 7 -23.68 15.90 -18.81
CA ARG A 7 -22.47 15.83 -19.61
C ARG A 7 -21.32 16.30 -18.73
N TYR A 8 -20.32 15.44 -18.57
CA TYR A 8 -19.09 15.84 -17.91
C TYR A 8 -18.37 16.92 -18.72
N PRO A 9 -17.61 17.81 -18.07
CA PRO A 9 -16.71 18.73 -18.77
C PRO A 9 -15.79 17.98 -19.73
N ASP A 10 -15.37 18.63 -20.82
CA ASP A 10 -14.58 17.97 -21.87
C ASP A 10 -13.25 17.43 -21.32
N TRP A 11 -12.57 18.19 -20.45
CA TRP A 11 -11.35 17.75 -19.76
C TRP A 11 -11.54 16.50 -18.87
N VAL A 12 -12.77 16.17 -18.46
CA VAL A 12 -13.10 14.91 -17.78
C VAL A 12 -13.36 13.79 -18.78
N GLN A 13 -14.01 14.09 -19.91
CA GLN A 13 -14.32 13.11 -20.95
C GLN A 13 -13.05 12.57 -21.61
N GLU A 14 -12.05 13.43 -21.83
CA GLU A 14 -10.74 13.04 -22.37
C GLU A 14 -10.05 11.95 -21.54
N GLN A 15 -10.29 11.93 -20.23
CA GLN A 15 -9.69 10.94 -19.32
C GLN A 15 -10.42 9.59 -19.35
N ARG A 16 -11.60 9.48 -19.99
CA ARG A 16 -12.38 8.23 -20.11
C ARG A 16 -11.84 7.32 -21.21
N THR A 17 -10.60 6.89 -21.03
CA THR A 17 -9.93 5.94 -21.92
C THR A 17 -10.28 4.48 -21.58
N ARG A 18 -9.98 3.56 -22.49
CA ARG A 18 -10.24 2.12 -22.28
C ARG A 18 -9.62 1.63 -20.97
N GLY A 19 -10.43 0.98 -20.14
CA GLY A 19 -9.97 0.43 -18.85
C GLY A 19 -9.93 1.45 -17.72
N THR A 20 -10.50 2.64 -17.90
CA THR A 20 -10.69 3.62 -16.83
C THR A 20 -12.18 3.85 -16.51
N THR A 21 -12.45 4.43 -15.36
CA THR A 21 -13.80 4.81 -14.94
C THR A 21 -13.72 6.10 -14.14
N VAL A 22 -14.56 7.07 -14.49
CA VAL A 22 -14.68 8.34 -13.76
C VAL A 22 -15.84 8.24 -12.80
N LYS A 23 -15.64 8.68 -11.56
CA LYS A 23 -16.70 8.81 -10.54
C LYS A 23 -16.74 10.26 -10.05
N LYS A 24 -17.90 10.91 -10.15
CA LYS A 24 -18.14 12.23 -9.55
C LYS A 24 -18.55 12.05 -8.09
N LYS A 25 -17.91 12.76 -7.15
CA LYS A 25 -18.41 12.92 -5.77
C LYS A 25 -18.33 14.39 -5.39
N GLY A 26 -19.47 14.99 -5.05
CA GLY A 26 -19.57 16.44 -4.93
C GLY A 26 -19.12 17.12 -6.22
N ASP A 27 -18.17 18.04 -6.11
CA ASP A 27 -17.61 18.78 -7.24
C ASP A 27 -16.31 18.18 -7.79
N THR A 28 -15.83 17.08 -7.20
CA THR A 28 -14.57 16.45 -7.59
C THR A 28 -14.80 15.23 -8.46
N TYR A 29 -13.96 15.08 -9.49
CA TYR A 29 -13.93 13.92 -10.38
C TYR A 29 -12.75 13.03 -10.03
N TYR A 30 -13.03 11.75 -9.80
CA TYR A 30 -12.03 10.76 -9.44
C TYR A 30 -11.83 9.77 -10.57
N LEU A 31 -10.58 9.53 -10.94
CA LEU A 31 -10.21 8.55 -11.95
C LEU A 31 -9.85 7.22 -11.30
N TYR A 32 -10.40 6.14 -11.85
CA TYR A 32 -10.12 4.76 -11.45
C TYR A 32 -9.68 3.92 -12.64
N LYS A 33 -8.83 2.93 -12.41
CA LYS A 33 -8.57 1.82 -13.34
C LYS A 33 -9.58 0.72 -13.09
N ARG A 34 -10.30 0.30 -14.13
CA ARG A 34 -11.25 -0.80 -14.11
C ARG A 34 -10.51 -2.10 -14.47
N THR A 35 -10.47 -3.05 -13.54
CA THR A 35 -9.98 -4.41 -13.81
C THR A 35 -11.02 -5.43 -13.36
N SER A 36 -10.87 -6.69 -13.76
CA SER A 36 -11.68 -7.79 -13.22
C SER A 36 -10.80 -8.72 -12.40
N ARG A 37 -11.30 -9.19 -11.26
CA ARG A 37 -10.62 -10.15 -10.39
C ARG A 37 -11.47 -11.41 -10.26
N ARG A 38 -10.85 -12.58 -10.41
CA ARG A 38 -11.54 -13.86 -10.16
C ARG A 38 -11.79 -14.01 -8.66
N VAL A 39 -13.05 -14.21 -8.30
CA VAL A 39 -13.50 -14.44 -6.92
C VAL A 39 -13.99 -15.89 -6.84
N PRO A 40 -13.43 -16.73 -5.96
CA PRO A 40 -13.89 -18.11 -5.77
C PRO A 40 -15.40 -18.17 -5.51
N GLY A 41 -16.09 -19.14 -6.10
CA GLY A 41 -17.54 -19.32 -5.94
C GLY A 41 -18.43 -18.41 -6.80
N LYS A 42 -17.88 -17.48 -7.59
CA LYS A 42 -18.66 -16.70 -8.57
C LYS A 42 -18.41 -17.23 -9.99
N LYS A 43 -19.48 -17.32 -10.79
CA LYS A 43 -19.42 -17.78 -12.20
C LYS A 43 -18.50 -16.90 -13.06
N TYR A 44 -18.53 -15.59 -12.83
CA TYR A 44 -17.74 -14.61 -13.59
C TYR A 44 -16.82 -13.78 -12.68
N PRO A 45 -15.66 -13.32 -13.20
CA PRO A 45 -14.81 -12.36 -12.51
C PRO A 45 -15.57 -11.11 -12.10
N GLN A 46 -15.25 -10.57 -10.91
CA GLN A 46 -15.91 -9.39 -10.37
C GLN A 46 -15.12 -8.13 -10.75
N PRO A 47 -15.81 -7.04 -11.15
CA PRO A 47 -15.14 -5.78 -11.47
C PRO A 47 -14.57 -5.14 -10.20
N VAL A 48 -13.34 -4.65 -10.30
CA VAL A 48 -12.60 -3.99 -9.22
C VAL A 48 -12.06 -2.66 -9.76
N ASP A 49 -12.29 -1.59 -9.00
CA ASP A 49 -11.84 -0.25 -9.35
C ASP A 49 -10.63 0.14 -8.50
N THR A 50 -9.50 0.40 -9.14
CA THR A 50 -8.28 0.88 -8.46
C THR A 50 -8.16 2.38 -8.62
N TYR A 51 -8.12 3.12 -7.51
CA TYR A 51 -7.99 4.58 -7.53
C TYR A 51 -6.68 5.04 -8.19
N ILE A 52 -6.78 5.95 -9.16
CA ILE A 52 -5.62 6.56 -9.84
C ILE A 52 -5.35 7.96 -9.27
N GLY A 53 -6.37 8.81 -9.17
CA GLY A 53 -6.17 10.21 -8.82
C GLY A 53 -7.41 11.09 -8.99
N ILE A 54 -7.24 12.38 -8.75
CA ILE A 54 -8.27 13.41 -8.99
C ILE A 54 -8.03 13.99 -10.38
N ILE A 55 -9.11 14.24 -11.12
CA ILE A 55 -9.08 14.94 -12.39
C ILE A 55 -9.30 16.42 -12.11
N THR A 56 -8.39 17.26 -12.60
CA THR A 56 -8.48 18.73 -12.63
C THR A 56 -8.42 19.20 -14.08
N PRO A 57 -8.76 20.47 -14.37
CA PRO A 57 -8.64 21.02 -15.73
C PRO A 57 -7.22 20.91 -16.32
N GLU A 58 -6.19 20.92 -15.47
CA GLU A 58 -4.78 20.81 -15.86
C GLU A 58 -4.33 19.36 -16.09
N GLY A 59 -5.16 18.39 -15.71
CA GLY A 59 -4.90 16.96 -15.90
C GLY A 59 -5.19 16.11 -14.65
N VAL A 60 -4.60 14.92 -14.59
CA VAL A 60 -4.85 13.97 -13.50
C VAL A 60 -3.76 14.06 -12.44
N ILE A 61 -4.12 14.54 -11.25
CA ILE A 61 -3.26 14.50 -10.07
C ILE A 61 -3.27 13.07 -9.52
N LYS A 62 -2.22 12.30 -9.87
CA LYS A 62 -2.06 10.91 -9.46
C LYS A 62 -1.85 10.81 -7.94
N SER A 63 -2.52 9.86 -7.31
CA SER A 63 -2.23 9.47 -5.93
C SER A 63 -0.86 8.79 -5.88
N GLY A 64 0.18 9.56 -5.54
CA GLY A 64 1.59 9.12 -5.55
C GLY A 64 1.93 7.96 -4.61
N LYS A 65 0.97 7.45 -3.84
CA LYS A 65 1.19 6.29 -2.95
C LYS A 65 0.88 5.00 -3.70
N LYS A 66 1.86 4.46 -4.42
CA LYS A 66 1.86 3.03 -4.75
C LYS A 66 1.84 2.32 -3.39
N LYS A 67 0.77 1.57 -3.07
CA LYS A 67 0.74 0.68 -1.90
C LYS A 67 1.76 -0.43 -2.12
N ILE A 68 3.05 -0.11 -1.97
CA ILE A 68 4.10 -1.10 -1.87
C ILE A 68 3.84 -1.77 -0.53
N SER A 69 3.60 -3.09 -0.55
CA SER A 69 3.48 -3.84 0.68
C SER A 69 4.76 -3.66 1.49
N LEU A 70 4.63 -3.53 2.82
CA LEU A 70 5.78 -3.45 3.72
C LEU A 70 6.77 -4.58 3.46
N SER A 71 6.29 -5.78 3.11
CA SER A 71 7.10 -6.91 2.69
C SER A 71 8.03 -6.62 1.51
N ARG A 72 7.51 -6.00 0.44
CA ARG A 72 8.31 -5.68 -0.75
C ARG A 72 9.29 -4.56 -0.46
N ARG A 73 8.92 -3.62 0.41
CA ARG A 73 9.80 -2.52 0.82
C ARG A 73 10.96 -3.03 1.67
N MET A 74 10.67 -3.82 2.70
CA MET A 74 11.65 -4.47 3.57
C MET A 74 12.66 -5.30 2.77
N TYR A 75 12.17 -6.13 1.85
CA TYR A 75 13.07 -6.92 1.00
C TYR A 75 13.94 -6.06 0.09
N LYS A 76 13.41 -4.95 -0.46
CA LYS A 76 14.18 -4.05 -1.33
C LYS A 76 15.23 -3.25 -0.56
N GLU A 77 14.89 -2.78 0.64
CA GLU A 77 15.76 -1.92 1.45
C GLU A 77 16.81 -2.73 2.23
N HIS A 78 16.43 -3.90 2.76
CA HIS A 78 17.26 -4.67 3.69
C HIS A 78 17.58 -6.10 3.21
N GLY A 79 16.98 -6.57 2.12
CA GLY A 79 17.15 -7.96 1.65
C GLY A 79 16.51 -9.01 2.55
N VAL A 80 15.64 -8.60 3.49
CA VAL A 80 15.00 -9.49 4.49
C VAL A 80 13.50 -9.55 4.28
N GLY A 81 12.93 -10.75 4.23
CA GLY A 81 11.49 -11.01 4.19
C GLY A 81 10.82 -10.95 5.56
N LEU A 82 9.51 -10.68 5.60
CA LEU A 82 8.75 -10.63 6.87
C LEU A 82 8.73 -11.96 7.64
N GLN A 83 8.90 -13.09 6.95
CA GLN A 83 8.93 -14.41 7.58
C GLN A 83 10.26 -14.64 8.32
N GLU A 84 11.37 -14.14 7.79
CA GLU A 84 12.69 -14.23 8.42
C GLU A 84 12.74 -13.44 9.74
N LEU A 85 11.99 -12.32 9.82
CA LEU A 85 11.88 -11.53 11.05
C LEU A 85 11.12 -12.24 12.18
N GLN A 86 10.49 -13.40 11.95
CA GLN A 86 9.81 -14.14 13.02
C GLN A 86 10.79 -14.61 14.10
N VAL A 87 12.05 -14.87 13.74
CA VAL A 87 13.11 -15.31 14.68
C VAL A 87 13.40 -14.22 15.72
N LEU A 88 13.20 -12.94 15.39
CA LEU A 88 13.41 -11.83 16.32
C LEU A 88 12.32 -11.73 17.40
N LYS A 89 11.19 -12.43 17.26
CA LYS A 89 10.10 -12.39 18.26
C LYS A 89 10.48 -12.95 19.62
N SER A 90 11.52 -13.77 19.68
CA SER A 90 12.02 -14.34 20.93
C SER A 90 13.03 -13.45 21.64
N ILE A 91 13.36 -12.27 21.10
CA ILE A 91 14.14 -11.26 21.80
C ILE A 91 13.22 -10.47 22.73
N TYR A 92 13.54 -10.45 24.02
CA TYR A 92 12.79 -9.75 25.04
C TYR A 92 13.67 -8.73 25.76
N LEU A 93 13.08 -7.59 26.12
CA LEU A 93 13.67 -6.61 27.03
C LEU A 93 13.00 -6.76 28.40
N LEU A 94 13.80 -7.02 29.42
CA LEU A 94 13.39 -7.19 30.81
C LEU A 94 13.77 -5.94 31.60
N TYR A 95 12.85 -5.47 32.43
CA TYR A 95 13.08 -4.39 33.39
C TYR A 95 13.14 -4.98 34.79
N ILE A 96 14.28 -4.80 35.47
CA ILE A 96 14.49 -5.27 36.84
C ILE A 96 14.78 -4.03 37.70
N GLY A 97 13.74 -3.50 38.35
CA GLY A 97 13.85 -2.24 39.09
C GLY A 97 14.19 -1.07 38.16
N LYS A 98 15.39 -0.49 38.32
CA LYS A 98 15.93 0.56 37.43
C LYS A 98 16.83 0.02 36.32
N GLU A 99 17.14 -1.28 36.35
CA GLU A 99 18.03 -1.93 35.41
C GLU A 99 17.26 -2.52 34.22
N ARG A 100 17.94 -2.62 33.09
CA ARG A 100 17.41 -3.18 31.85
C ARG A 100 18.31 -4.33 31.42
N ALA A 101 17.70 -5.44 31.01
CA ALA A 101 18.41 -6.60 30.51
C ALA A 101 17.75 -7.09 29.22
N VAL A 102 18.54 -7.36 28.18
CA VAL A 102 18.04 -7.98 26.95
C VAL A 102 18.23 -9.50 27.05
N SER A 103 17.25 -10.27 26.60
CA SER A 103 17.38 -11.73 26.50
C SER A 103 18.57 -12.11 25.63
N LYS A 104 19.16 -13.29 25.87
CA LYS A 104 20.25 -13.80 25.02
C LYS A 104 19.85 -13.75 23.54
N ILE A 105 20.71 -13.15 22.73
CA ILE A 105 20.54 -13.03 21.29
C ILE A 105 21.34 -14.16 20.63
N SER A 106 20.73 -14.88 19.70
CA SER A 106 21.42 -15.91 18.92
C SER A 106 22.23 -15.29 17.76
N PRO A 107 23.26 -15.97 17.24
CA PRO A 107 24.02 -15.47 16.09
C PRO A 107 23.15 -15.18 14.85
N GLU A 108 22.09 -15.97 14.64
CA GLU A 108 21.11 -15.75 13.57
C GLU A 108 20.33 -14.44 13.77
N GLN A 109 19.93 -14.15 15.01
CA GLN A 109 19.23 -12.92 15.35
C GLN A 109 20.14 -11.69 15.17
N GLU A 110 21.41 -11.77 15.57
CA GLU A 110 22.38 -10.69 15.37
C GLU A 110 22.57 -10.38 13.88
N GLN A 111 22.69 -11.41 13.04
CA GLN A 111 22.83 -11.23 11.60
C GLN A 111 21.60 -10.55 10.97
N LEU A 112 20.39 -10.91 11.42
CA LEU A 112 19.15 -10.29 10.95
C LEU A 112 19.04 -8.83 11.42
N LEU A 113 19.35 -8.55 12.68
CA LEU A 113 19.35 -7.20 13.23
C LEU A 113 20.30 -6.28 12.45
N GLY A 114 21.51 -6.77 12.16
CA GLY A 114 22.50 -6.06 11.34
C GLY A 114 22.00 -5.70 9.94
N LYS A 115 21.31 -6.63 9.24
CA LYS A 115 20.70 -6.35 7.93
C LYS A 115 19.59 -5.29 7.99
N THR A 116 18.84 -5.27 9.08
CA THR A 116 17.76 -4.29 9.30
C THR A 116 18.24 -2.93 9.81
N GLY A 117 19.52 -2.80 10.18
CA GLY A 117 20.08 -1.58 10.76
C GLY A 117 19.58 -1.28 12.17
N VAL A 118 19.10 -2.30 12.90
CA VAL A 118 18.64 -2.17 14.28
C VAL A 118 19.78 -2.52 15.21
N ASP A 119 20.15 -1.59 16.07
CA ASP A 119 21.13 -1.79 17.14
C ASP A 119 20.45 -1.78 18.51
N LEU A 120 20.68 -2.83 19.29
CA LEU A 120 20.17 -2.99 20.65
C LEU A 120 21.15 -2.49 21.72
N SER A 121 22.33 -1.99 21.31
CA SER A 121 23.34 -1.40 22.21
C SER A 121 22.87 -0.16 22.97
N MET A 122 21.74 0.44 22.55
CA MET A 122 21.13 1.64 23.14
C MET A 122 20.11 1.34 24.26
N CYS A 123 19.98 0.09 24.72
CA CYS A 123 19.04 -0.31 25.77
C CYS A 123 19.59 -0.16 27.18
#